data_AF-A0A2E8CQE8-F1
#
_entry.id   AF-A0A2E8CQE8-F1
#
_cell.length_a   1.000
_cell.length_b   1.000
_cell.length_c   1.000
_cell.angle_alpha   90.00
_cell.angle_beta   90.00
_cell.angle_gamma   90.00
#
_symmetry.space_group_name_H-M   'P 1'
#
loop_
_entity.id
_entity.type
_entity.pdbx_description
1 polymer ?
#
loop_
_entity_poly.entity_id
_entity_poly.type
_entity_poly.pdbx_seq_one_letter_code
_entity_poly.pdbx_strand_id
1 'polypeptide(L)'
;MKALLVYPISAITFLLIQVAVLNGKEPPGVEMGKAGVPNFIARLEMGRKAHVAFLGGSITQKTSGHFTMVSEWLRREWPNVDFTFTNAGLSSTCSVSGAFRLERDVLSLDQVDLLIVEFAVNDDQDAGHDRKTAIRGLEGIIRQYFRANSKGDVISVQFVNRNMLDKIEAGGEAISSASHKEVARHYGVPIADVGQALASEIRRGHMNWEDDYGGAHPTDRGYEFASRLITHIIENTISVEMPTPVALPQPIDSGSFSNAVVIDPQSLEWLGGWKWEPVSRSLLPLGGIRDQYEPYQALRSDESGSYLYCSFEGTMLGAFVLAGPDAGSVEVSVDRGDWKRVQLFHDRFSKGLNYPRYVILADDLNRGGHQVAIRVSETKPEKSVGHAATILFFGVNR
;
A
#
# COMPACT_ATOMS: atom_id res chain seq x y z
N MET A 1 -0.82 27.39 -77.07
CA MET A 1 -0.92 27.79 -75.65
C MET A 1 -2.40 27.69 -75.27
N LYS A 2 -2.88 26.85 -74.36
CA LYS A 2 -2.32 26.24 -73.15
C LYS A 2 -2.82 24.78 -73.06
N ALA A 3 -1.92 23.86 -72.70
CA ALA A 3 -2.27 22.51 -72.30
C ALA A 3 -2.89 22.55 -70.89
N LEU A 4 -4.02 21.89 -70.69
CA LEU A 4 -4.54 21.60 -69.35
C LEU A 4 -3.72 20.46 -68.75
N LEU A 5 -2.90 20.76 -67.74
CA LEU A 5 -2.37 19.76 -66.82
C LEU A 5 -3.51 19.32 -65.89
N VAL A 6 -3.87 18.04 -65.98
CA VAL A 6 -4.68 17.35 -64.97
C VAL A 6 -3.70 16.84 -63.91
N TYR A 7 -3.78 17.37 -62.69
CA TYR A 7 -3.08 16.83 -61.53
C TYR A 7 -3.74 15.50 -61.10
N PRO A 8 -2.99 14.43 -60.83
CA PRO A 8 -3.57 13.26 -60.18
C PRO A 8 -3.84 13.61 -58.71
N ILE A 9 -5.10 13.49 -58.30
CA ILE A 9 -5.49 13.45 -56.90
C ILE A 9 -4.89 12.17 -56.33
N SER A 10 -3.87 12.32 -55.48
CA SER A 10 -3.32 11.21 -54.69
C SER A 10 -4.45 10.59 -53.88
N ALA A 11 -4.85 9.39 -54.29
CA ALA A 11 -5.73 8.54 -53.50
C ALA A 11 -5.00 8.27 -52.17
N ILE A 12 -5.51 8.86 -51.10
CA ILE A 12 -5.14 8.51 -49.74
C ILE A 12 -5.62 7.08 -49.55
N THR A 13 -4.67 6.15 -49.67
CA THR A 13 -4.86 4.77 -49.27
C THR A 13 -5.19 4.77 -47.79
N PHE A 14 -6.47 4.58 -47.45
CA PHE A 14 -6.90 4.21 -46.12
C PHE A 14 -6.20 2.88 -45.79
N LEU A 15 -5.04 2.97 -45.14
CA LEU A 15 -4.41 1.82 -44.53
C LEU A 15 -5.31 1.45 -43.35
N LEU A 16 -6.24 0.53 -43.60
CA LEU A 16 -6.85 -0.29 -42.55
C LEU A 16 -5.70 -0.95 -41.80
N ILE A 17 -5.24 -0.30 -40.72
CA ILE A 17 -4.48 -0.96 -39.69
C ILE A 17 -5.45 -1.98 -39.12
N GLN A 18 -5.36 -3.21 -39.63
CA GLN A 18 -5.83 -4.38 -38.92
C GLN A 18 -5.15 -4.32 -37.57
N VAL A 19 -5.92 -3.91 -36.55
CA VAL A 19 -5.60 -4.24 -35.16
C VAL A 19 -5.67 -5.75 -35.12
N ALA A 20 -4.52 -6.39 -35.36
CA ALA A 20 -4.29 -7.73 -34.90
C ALA A 20 -4.38 -7.63 -33.37
N VAL A 21 -5.57 -7.88 -32.83
CA VAL A 21 -5.71 -8.31 -31.44
C VAL A 21 -4.90 -9.60 -31.38
N LEU A 22 -3.64 -9.47 -30.98
CA LEU A 22 -2.78 -10.61 -30.71
C LEU A 22 -3.50 -11.37 -29.60
N ASN A 23 -4.01 -12.55 -29.94
CA ASN A 23 -4.38 -13.62 -29.02
C ASN A 23 -3.14 -14.15 -28.27
N GLY A 24 -2.23 -13.27 -27.85
CA GLY A 24 -1.14 -13.59 -26.96
C GLY A 24 -1.72 -13.82 -25.59
N LYS A 25 -1.50 -15.01 -25.02
CA LYS A 25 -1.78 -15.24 -23.60
C LYS A 25 -0.93 -14.26 -22.81
N GLU A 26 -1.54 -13.54 -21.86
CA GLU A 26 -0.81 -12.63 -20.96
C GLU A 26 0.39 -13.34 -20.34
N PRO A 27 1.51 -12.64 -20.09
CA PRO A 27 2.65 -13.24 -19.43
C PRO A 27 2.22 -13.78 -18.05
N PRO A 28 2.84 -14.87 -17.58
CA PRO A 28 2.56 -15.40 -16.25
C PRO A 28 2.63 -14.29 -15.20
N GLY A 29 1.59 -14.22 -14.35
CA GLY A 29 1.49 -13.21 -13.30
C GLY A 29 0.85 -11.88 -13.71
N VAL A 30 0.45 -11.69 -14.97
CA VAL A 30 -0.35 -10.51 -15.36
C VAL A 30 -1.83 -10.86 -15.47
N GLU A 31 -2.67 -10.08 -14.80
CA GLU A 31 -4.12 -10.03 -15.04
C GLU A 31 -4.50 -8.60 -15.41
N MET A 32 -5.08 -8.39 -16.59
CA MET A 32 -5.49 -7.05 -17.05
C MET A 32 -6.71 -6.49 -16.30
N GLY A 33 -7.27 -7.21 -15.32
CA GLY A 33 -8.50 -6.80 -14.65
C GLY A 33 -9.65 -6.64 -15.66
N LYS A 34 -10.36 -5.51 -15.62
CA LYS A 34 -11.41 -5.22 -16.61
C LYS A 34 -10.83 -4.89 -18.00
N ALA A 35 -9.82 -4.01 -18.06
CA ALA A 35 -9.26 -3.50 -19.32
C ALA A 35 -7.86 -2.86 -19.18
N GLY A 36 -7.13 -3.14 -18.10
CA GLY A 36 -5.87 -2.48 -17.75
C GLY A 36 -6.13 -1.15 -17.03
N VAL A 37 -5.50 -0.08 -17.50
CA VAL A 37 -5.60 1.29 -16.96
C VAL A 37 -6.14 2.29 -18.00
N PRO A 38 -7.34 2.06 -18.55
CA PRO A 38 -7.85 2.79 -19.71
C PRO A 38 -8.03 4.29 -19.47
N ASN A 39 -8.43 4.70 -18.26
CA ASN A 39 -8.59 6.11 -17.94
C ASN A 39 -7.24 6.83 -17.90
N PHE A 40 -6.20 6.17 -17.39
CA PHE A 40 -4.85 6.70 -17.39
C PHE A 40 -4.31 6.85 -18.82
N ILE A 41 -4.49 5.85 -19.70
CA ILE A 41 -4.09 5.99 -21.11
C ILE A 41 -4.82 7.15 -21.79
N ALA A 42 -6.13 7.26 -21.60
CA ALA A 42 -6.93 8.36 -22.10
C ALA A 42 -6.41 9.73 -21.59
N ARG A 43 -6.02 9.82 -20.31
CA ARG A 43 -5.38 11.02 -19.74
C ARG A 43 -4.08 11.38 -20.45
N LEU A 44 -3.22 10.40 -20.73
CA LEU A 44 -1.95 10.62 -21.43
C LEU A 44 -2.15 11.09 -22.88
N GLU A 45 -3.18 10.59 -23.57
CA GLU A 45 -3.48 10.94 -24.95
C GLU A 45 -4.14 12.33 -25.10
N MET A 46 -4.96 12.74 -24.12
CA MET A 46 -5.64 14.05 -24.14
C MET A 46 -4.83 15.18 -23.50
N GLY A 47 -4.01 14.84 -22.51
CA GLY A 47 -3.42 15.80 -21.59
C GLY A 47 -1.94 16.02 -21.84
N ARG A 48 -1.46 17.19 -21.41
CA ARG A 48 -0.03 17.43 -21.23
C ARG A 48 0.42 17.18 -19.80
N LYS A 49 -0.44 16.71 -18.89
CA LYS A 49 -0.11 16.51 -17.46
C LYS A 49 -0.69 15.19 -16.97
N ALA A 50 0.07 14.47 -16.16
CA ALA A 50 -0.40 13.28 -15.47
C ALA A 50 0.36 13.08 -14.15
N HIS A 51 -0.35 12.59 -13.13
CA HIS A 51 0.26 12.29 -11.83
C HIS A 51 0.17 10.80 -11.52
N VAL A 52 1.32 10.18 -11.26
CA VAL A 52 1.42 8.78 -10.84
C VAL A 52 1.94 8.71 -9.41
N ALA A 53 1.24 7.98 -8.54
CA ALA A 53 1.67 7.74 -7.17
C ALA A 53 1.96 6.26 -6.94
N PHE A 54 2.99 5.99 -6.15
CA PHE A 54 3.38 4.66 -5.72
C PHE A 54 3.19 4.56 -4.21
N LEU A 55 2.33 3.67 -3.74
CA LEU A 55 2.03 3.47 -2.33
C LEU A 55 2.44 2.06 -1.90
N GLY A 56 3.39 1.97 -0.96
CA GLY A 56 3.83 0.67 -0.49
C GLY A 56 4.76 0.69 0.71
N GLY A 57 5.41 -0.44 0.92
CA GLY A 57 6.37 -0.64 1.99
C GLY A 57 7.78 -0.17 1.62
N SER A 58 8.77 -0.89 2.12
CA SER A 58 10.19 -0.66 1.81
C SER A 58 10.55 -0.91 0.34
N ILE A 59 9.76 -1.74 -0.36
CA ILE A 59 10.00 -2.08 -1.76
C ILE A 59 9.67 -0.87 -2.64
N THR A 60 8.54 -0.21 -2.41
CA THR A 60 8.25 1.11 -3.01
C THR A 60 9.18 2.21 -2.51
N GLN A 61 9.58 2.20 -1.24
CA GLN A 61 10.46 3.24 -0.69
C GLN A 61 11.83 3.31 -1.39
N LYS A 62 12.34 2.18 -1.91
CA LYS A 62 13.61 2.17 -2.66
C LYS A 62 13.44 2.99 -3.94
N THR A 63 13.98 4.20 -3.95
CA THR A 63 13.84 5.14 -5.09
C THR A 63 14.36 4.54 -6.38
N SER A 64 15.53 3.89 -6.38
CA SER A 64 16.09 3.22 -7.56
C SER A 64 15.36 1.94 -8.01
N GLY A 65 14.31 1.52 -7.29
CA GLY A 65 13.50 0.36 -7.65
C GLY A 65 12.41 0.69 -8.69
N HIS A 66 11.25 0.05 -8.53
CA HIS A 66 10.15 0.18 -9.49
C HIS A 66 9.61 1.62 -9.60
N PHE A 67 9.75 2.42 -8.55
CA PHE A 67 9.41 3.84 -8.58
C PHE A 67 10.14 4.56 -9.73
N THR A 68 11.48 4.58 -9.72
CA THR A 68 12.26 5.24 -10.78
C THR A 68 12.09 4.53 -12.12
N MET A 69 12.16 3.19 -12.16
CA MET A 69 12.11 2.44 -13.41
C MET A 69 10.81 2.65 -14.20
N VAL A 70 9.66 2.59 -13.54
CA VAL A 70 8.36 2.83 -14.19
C VAL A 70 8.20 4.32 -14.55
N SER A 71 8.67 5.23 -13.70
CA SER A 71 8.60 6.68 -13.97
C SER A 71 9.43 7.09 -15.18
N GLU A 72 10.64 6.56 -15.32
CA GLU A 72 11.52 6.80 -16.48
C GLU A 72 10.97 6.17 -17.74
N TRP A 73 10.41 4.96 -17.65
CA TRP A 73 9.70 4.33 -18.76
C TRP A 73 8.55 5.20 -19.25
N LEU A 74 7.67 5.69 -18.35
CA LEU A 74 6.56 6.57 -18.70
C LEU A 74 7.01 7.85 -19.40
N ARG A 75 8.07 8.51 -18.90
CA ARG A 75 8.63 9.71 -19.54
C ARG A 75 9.18 9.45 -20.94
N ARG A 76 9.71 8.25 -21.19
CA ARG A 76 10.22 7.88 -22.51
C ARG A 76 9.10 7.57 -23.49
N GLU A 77 8.07 6.85 -23.05
CA GLU A 77 6.94 6.46 -23.92
C GLU A 77 6.00 7.64 -24.22
N TRP A 78 5.83 8.58 -23.28
CA TRP A 78 5.04 9.80 -23.45
C TRP A 78 5.85 11.08 -23.19
N PRO A 79 6.82 11.42 -24.05
CA PRO A 79 7.75 12.54 -23.83
C PRO A 79 7.09 13.93 -23.85
N ASN A 80 5.84 14.02 -24.32
CA ASN A 80 5.08 15.27 -24.38
C ASN A 80 4.20 15.52 -23.14
N VAL A 81 4.15 14.57 -22.20
CA VAL A 81 3.40 14.66 -20.95
C VAL A 81 4.33 15.16 -19.83
N ASP A 82 3.89 16.20 -19.14
CA ASP A 82 4.46 16.74 -17.91
C ASP A 82 4.03 15.87 -16.72
N PHE A 83 4.89 14.93 -16.35
CA PHE A 83 4.62 13.98 -15.29
C PHE A 83 5.01 14.49 -13.92
N THR A 84 4.10 14.34 -12.96
CA THR A 84 4.40 14.35 -11.53
C THR A 84 4.46 12.92 -11.02
N PHE A 85 5.43 12.61 -10.16
CA PHE A 85 5.59 11.28 -9.55
C PHE A 85 5.69 11.40 -8.02
N THR A 86 4.85 10.65 -7.30
CA THR A 86 4.90 10.57 -5.84
C THR A 86 5.39 9.20 -5.40
N ASN A 87 6.50 9.16 -4.65
CA ASN A 87 6.91 7.97 -3.92
C ASN A 87 6.36 8.05 -2.49
N ALA A 88 5.25 7.36 -2.24
CA ALA A 88 4.65 7.19 -0.92
C ALA A 88 5.05 5.84 -0.29
N GLY A 89 6.27 5.38 -0.51
CA GLY A 89 6.83 4.18 0.13
C GLY A 89 7.28 4.46 1.57
N LEU A 90 6.87 3.61 2.51
CA LEU A 90 7.26 3.73 3.91
C LEU A 90 7.66 2.36 4.46
N SER A 91 8.96 2.17 4.75
CA SER A 91 9.49 0.90 5.26
C SER A 91 8.68 0.35 6.44
N SER A 92 8.53 -0.98 6.44
CA SER A 92 7.93 -1.73 7.56
C SER A 92 6.45 -1.41 7.81
N THR A 93 5.74 -0.89 6.79
CA THR A 93 4.30 -0.61 6.85
C THR A 93 3.49 -1.58 6.00
N CYS A 94 2.23 -1.77 6.34
CA CYS A 94 1.32 -2.76 5.76
C CYS A 94 0.10 -2.07 5.12
N SER A 95 -0.79 -2.84 4.51
CA SER A 95 -1.99 -2.32 3.84
C SER A 95 -2.91 -1.55 4.79
N VAL A 96 -2.95 -1.90 6.08
CA VAL A 96 -3.70 -1.16 7.10
C VAL A 96 -3.11 0.24 7.31
N SER A 97 -1.81 0.36 7.62
CA SER A 97 -1.20 1.70 7.71
C SER A 97 -1.27 2.46 6.39
N GLY A 98 -1.18 1.76 5.25
CA GLY A 98 -1.44 2.31 3.92
C GLY A 98 -2.81 2.99 3.82
N ALA A 99 -3.88 2.32 4.25
CA ALA A 99 -5.24 2.88 4.25
C ALA A 99 -5.37 4.12 5.14
N PHE A 100 -4.68 4.17 6.28
CA PHE A 100 -4.75 5.32 7.20
C PHE A 100 -3.87 6.50 6.79
N ARG A 101 -2.76 6.26 6.07
CA ARG A 101 -1.85 7.33 5.62
C ARG A 101 -2.11 7.80 4.20
N LEU A 102 -2.99 7.12 3.45
CA LEU A 102 -3.29 7.39 2.05
C LEU A 102 -3.65 8.86 1.82
N GLU A 103 -4.49 9.45 2.68
CA GLU A 103 -4.88 10.86 2.57
C GLU A 103 -3.63 11.76 2.59
N ARG A 104 -2.82 11.69 3.64
CA ARG A 104 -1.63 12.51 3.85
C ARG A 104 -0.55 12.30 2.78
N ASP A 105 -0.31 11.05 2.41
CA ASP A 105 0.85 10.68 1.58
C ASP A 105 0.55 10.70 0.08
N VAL A 106 -0.74 10.73 -0.31
CA VAL A 106 -1.16 10.63 -1.71
C VAL A 106 -2.27 11.62 -2.02
N LEU A 107 -3.45 11.50 -1.40
CA LEU A 107 -4.66 12.20 -1.86
C LEU A 107 -4.65 13.70 -1.59
N SER A 108 -3.94 14.16 -0.55
CA SER A 108 -3.85 15.58 -0.19
C SER A 108 -2.78 16.36 -0.97
N LEU A 109 -1.97 15.68 -1.79
CA LEU A 109 -0.86 16.31 -2.51
C LEU A 109 -1.33 16.92 -3.84
N ASP A 110 -1.93 16.10 -4.70
CA ASP A 110 -2.59 16.48 -5.95
C ASP A 110 -3.47 15.31 -6.43
N GLN A 111 -4.30 15.52 -7.44
CA GLN A 111 -5.12 14.46 -8.02
C GLN A 111 -4.26 13.44 -8.79
N VAL A 112 -4.21 12.21 -8.28
CA VAL A 112 -3.44 11.10 -8.86
C VAL A 112 -4.24 10.37 -9.94
N ASP A 113 -3.73 10.33 -11.17
CA ASP A 113 -4.36 9.65 -12.32
C ASP A 113 -4.05 8.14 -12.37
N LEU A 114 -2.92 7.70 -11.80
CA LEU A 114 -2.59 6.29 -11.63
C LEU A 114 -1.98 6.02 -10.24
N LEU A 115 -2.59 5.12 -9.48
CA LEU A 115 -2.06 4.61 -8.23
C LEU A 115 -1.46 3.20 -8.43
N ILE A 116 -0.18 3.04 -8.17
CA ILE A 116 0.49 1.73 -8.11
C ILE A 116 0.64 1.36 -6.64
N VAL A 117 0.02 0.26 -6.20
CA VAL A 117 -0.05 -0.12 -4.79
C VAL A 117 0.50 -1.52 -4.53
N GLU A 118 1.36 -1.66 -3.51
CA GLU A 118 1.98 -2.93 -3.11
C GLU A 118 2.10 -3.05 -1.58
N PHE A 119 1.58 -4.15 -1.00
CA PHE A 119 1.71 -4.44 0.43
C PHE A 119 1.74 -5.93 0.77
N ALA A 120 1.63 -6.86 -0.20
CA ALA A 120 1.43 -8.28 0.09
C ALA A 120 2.58 -8.89 0.91
N VAL A 121 3.82 -8.50 0.63
CA VAL A 121 4.99 -8.92 1.41
C VAL A 121 4.92 -8.39 2.83
N ASN A 122 4.50 -7.14 3.02
CA ASN A 122 4.42 -6.52 4.35
C ASN A 122 3.27 -7.09 5.18
N ASP A 123 2.12 -7.33 4.57
CA ASP A 123 0.99 -7.99 5.21
C ASP A 123 1.36 -9.42 5.68
N ASP A 124 2.18 -10.14 4.92
CA ASP A 124 2.68 -11.48 5.29
C ASP A 124 3.79 -11.42 6.36
N GLN A 125 4.88 -10.71 6.10
CA GLN A 125 6.11 -10.83 6.88
C GLN A 125 6.17 -9.90 8.10
N ASP A 126 5.62 -8.69 7.99
CA ASP A 126 5.78 -7.59 8.94
C ASP A 126 4.56 -7.47 9.86
N ALA A 127 3.36 -7.61 9.28
CA ALA A 127 2.12 -7.51 10.03
C ALA A 127 1.53 -8.86 10.41
N GLY A 128 1.76 -9.91 9.61
CA GLY A 128 1.19 -11.24 9.82
C GLY A 128 -0.34 -11.23 9.74
N HIS A 129 -0.90 -10.43 8.82
CA HIS A 129 -2.33 -10.25 8.69
C HIS A 129 -3.03 -11.54 8.25
N ASP A 130 -4.18 -11.78 8.86
CA ASP A 130 -5.13 -12.76 8.36
C ASP A 130 -5.81 -12.24 7.08
N ARG A 131 -6.57 -13.12 6.41
CA ARG A 131 -7.29 -12.78 5.19
C ARG A 131 -8.20 -11.56 5.38
N LYS A 132 -8.93 -11.51 6.50
CA LYS A 132 -9.89 -10.45 6.78
C LYS A 132 -9.21 -9.08 6.87
N THR A 133 -8.13 -8.99 7.62
CA THR A 133 -7.38 -7.73 7.80
C THR A 133 -6.71 -7.29 6.51
N ALA A 134 -6.11 -8.22 5.76
CA ALA A 134 -5.49 -7.93 4.46
C ALA A 134 -6.51 -7.42 3.43
N ILE A 135 -7.72 -8.02 3.39
CA ILE A 135 -8.83 -7.53 2.55
C ILE A 135 -9.22 -6.12 2.98
N ARG A 136 -9.49 -5.89 4.27
CA ARG A 136 -9.92 -4.57 4.78
C ARG A 136 -8.92 -3.46 4.50
N GLY A 137 -7.62 -3.77 4.59
CA GLY A 137 -6.53 -2.84 4.28
C GLY A 137 -6.50 -2.42 2.82
N LEU A 138 -6.31 -3.36 1.89
CA LEU A 138 -6.22 -3.02 0.47
C LEU A 138 -7.55 -2.48 -0.08
N GLU A 139 -8.69 -3.05 0.33
CA GLU A 139 -10.00 -2.54 -0.06
C GLU A 139 -10.21 -1.11 0.44
N GLY A 140 -9.73 -0.79 1.65
CA GLY A 140 -9.75 0.56 2.18
C GLY A 140 -9.01 1.55 1.29
N ILE A 141 -7.80 1.20 0.85
CA ILE A 141 -6.99 2.03 -0.05
C ILE A 141 -7.71 2.27 -1.38
N ILE A 142 -8.15 1.19 -2.05
CA ILE A 142 -8.75 1.27 -3.40
C ILE A 142 -10.06 2.08 -3.37
N ARG A 143 -10.90 1.87 -2.36
CA ARG A 143 -12.17 2.59 -2.24
C ARG A 143 -11.95 4.07 -1.95
N GLN A 144 -11.00 4.42 -1.08
CA GLN A 144 -10.64 5.82 -0.82
C GLN A 144 -10.12 6.49 -2.10
N TYR A 145 -9.21 5.83 -2.82
CA TYR A 145 -8.67 6.35 -4.09
C TYR A 145 -9.77 6.65 -5.11
N PHE A 146 -10.67 5.69 -5.40
CA PHE A 146 -11.72 5.91 -6.38
C PHE A 146 -12.81 6.90 -5.93
N ARG A 147 -12.98 7.14 -4.62
CA ARG A 147 -13.83 8.24 -4.14
C ARG A 147 -13.19 9.60 -4.40
N ALA A 148 -11.87 9.71 -4.24
CA ALA A 148 -11.13 10.94 -4.51
C ALA A 148 -10.99 11.19 -6.03
N ASN A 149 -10.72 10.15 -6.81
CA ASN A 149 -10.61 10.22 -8.27
C ASN A 149 -11.27 9.00 -8.94
N SER A 150 -12.57 9.11 -9.22
CA SER A 150 -13.31 8.06 -9.95
C SER A 150 -12.85 7.89 -11.40
N LYS A 151 -12.07 8.81 -11.95
CA LYS A 151 -11.53 8.77 -13.33
C LYS A 151 -10.04 8.46 -13.37
N GLY A 152 -9.46 8.01 -12.26
CA GLY A 152 -8.11 7.45 -12.23
C GLY A 152 -8.15 5.93 -12.40
N ASP A 153 -6.97 5.32 -12.36
CA ASP A 153 -6.80 3.87 -12.37
C ASP A 153 -5.84 3.41 -11.27
N VAL A 154 -5.90 2.12 -10.96
CA VAL A 154 -5.03 1.47 -9.96
C VAL A 154 -4.33 0.28 -10.61
N ILE A 155 -3.09 -0.01 -10.23
CA ILE A 155 -2.44 -1.31 -10.45
C ILE A 155 -2.08 -1.90 -9.09
N SER A 156 -2.51 -3.13 -8.83
CA SER A 156 -2.14 -3.88 -7.63
C SER A 156 -0.95 -4.78 -7.89
N VAL A 157 0.16 -4.58 -7.18
CA VAL A 157 1.41 -5.33 -7.39
C VAL A 157 1.65 -6.30 -6.23
N GLN A 158 1.85 -7.57 -6.55
CA GLN A 158 2.15 -8.63 -5.58
C GLN A 158 3.65 -8.96 -5.63
N PHE A 159 4.46 -8.19 -4.90
CA PHE A 159 5.84 -8.60 -4.62
C PHE A 159 5.86 -9.89 -3.78
N VAL A 160 7.03 -10.54 -3.73
CA VAL A 160 7.18 -11.86 -3.10
C VAL A 160 8.39 -11.91 -2.17
N ASN A 161 8.25 -12.59 -1.04
CA ASN A 161 9.35 -13.01 -0.15
C ASN A 161 9.62 -14.52 -0.31
N ARG A 162 10.70 -15.05 0.29
CA ARG A 162 11.07 -16.46 0.11
C ARG A 162 9.95 -17.43 0.50
N ASN A 163 9.35 -17.24 1.67
CA ASN A 163 8.28 -18.11 2.17
C ASN A 163 7.04 -18.07 1.27
N MET A 164 6.71 -16.91 0.71
CA MET A 164 5.61 -16.76 -0.25
C MET A 164 5.93 -17.49 -1.56
N LEU A 165 7.16 -17.38 -2.07
CA LEU A 165 7.59 -18.09 -3.27
C LEU A 165 7.56 -19.61 -3.07
N ASP A 166 8.05 -20.12 -1.94
CA ASP A 166 8.02 -21.56 -1.63
C ASP A 166 6.58 -22.11 -1.65
N LYS A 167 5.60 -21.33 -1.16
CA LYS A 167 4.18 -21.69 -1.23
C LYS A 167 3.68 -21.75 -2.68
N ILE A 168 4.11 -20.81 -3.53
CA ILE A 168 3.75 -20.79 -4.95
C ILE A 168 4.34 -22.00 -5.68
N GLU A 169 5.61 -22.33 -5.42
CA GLU A 169 6.28 -23.50 -6.01
C GLU A 169 5.63 -24.83 -5.57
N ALA A 170 5.06 -24.86 -4.36
CA ALA A 170 4.25 -25.98 -3.86
C ALA A 170 2.80 -26.00 -4.41
N GLY A 171 2.44 -25.10 -5.33
CA GLY A 171 1.11 -25.03 -5.94
C GLY A 171 0.05 -24.30 -5.09
N GLY A 172 0.46 -23.61 -4.03
CA GLY A 172 -0.38 -22.78 -3.17
C GLY A 172 -0.16 -21.29 -3.39
N GLU A 173 -0.63 -20.50 -2.41
CA GLU A 173 -0.45 -19.06 -2.41
C GLU A 173 -0.41 -18.51 -0.97
N ALA A 174 0.31 -17.40 -0.74
CA ALA A 174 0.30 -16.72 0.53
C ALA A 174 -1.03 -15.98 0.78
N ILE A 175 -1.48 -15.97 2.04
CA ILE A 175 -2.78 -15.37 2.42
C ILE A 175 -2.87 -13.91 1.98
N SER A 176 -1.81 -13.12 2.17
CA SER A 176 -1.78 -11.71 1.78
C SER A 176 -1.96 -11.51 0.27
N SER A 177 -1.18 -12.21 -0.55
CA SER A 177 -1.26 -12.14 -2.02
C SER A 177 -2.64 -12.59 -2.53
N ALA A 178 -3.16 -13.71 -2.01
CA ALA A 178 -4.50 -14.18 -2.37
C ALA A 178 -5.59 -13.15 -1.99
N SER A 179 -5.49 -12.56 -0.80
CA SER A 179 -6.42 -11.53 -0.32
C SER A 179 -6.37 -10.26 -1.18
N HIS A 180 -5.17 -9.81 -1.54
CA HIS A 180 -4.98 -8.60 -2.34
C HIS A 180 -5.48 -8.80 -3.78
N LYS A 181 -5.23 -9.97 -4.38
CA LYS A 181 -5.78 -10.32 -5.70
C LYS A 181 -7.30 -10.47 -5.69
N GLU A 182 -7.88 -10.98 -4.61
CA GLU A 182 -9.33 -11.02 -4.45
C GLU A 182 -9.93 -9.62 -4.48
N VAL A 183 -9.36 -8.70 -3.70
CA VAL A 183 -9.77 -7.28 -3.73
C VAL A 183 -9.59 -6.70 -5.13
N ALA A 184 -8.41 -6.83 -5.74
CA ALA A 184 -8.14 -6.26 -7.06
C ALA A 184 -9.15 -6.76 -8.12
N ARG A 185 -9.43 -8.07 -8.17
CA ARG A 185 -10.43 -8.65 -9.07
C ARG A 185 -11.83 -8.11 -8.82
N HIS A 186 -12.24 -7.98 -7.55
CA HIS A 186 -13.55 -7.43 -7.19
C HIS A 186 -13.77 -6.00 -7.68
N TYR A 187 -12.71 -5.19 -7.69
CA TYR A 187 -12.72 -3.81 -8.20
C TYR A 187 -12.34 -3.69 -9.68
N GLY A 188 -12.09 -4.81 -10.38
CA GLY A 188 -11.65 -4.81 -11.78
C GLY A 188 -10.26 -4.21 -12.01
N VAL A 189 -9.46 -4.10 -10.94
CA VAL A 189 -8.10 -3.55 -10.94
C VAL A 189 -7.12 -4.57 -11.51
N PRO A 190 -6.24 -4.19 -12.45
CA PRO A 190 -5.21 -5.08 -12.95
C PRO A 190 -4.19 -5.48 -11.88
N ILE A 191 -3.62 -6.67 -12.04
CA ILE A 191 -2.68 -7.29 -11.10
C ILE A 191 -1.35 -7.56 -11.80
N ALA A 192 -0.26 -7.11 -11.19
CA ALA A 192 1.10 -7.54 -11.48
C ALA A 192 1.59 -8.48 -10.36
N ASP A 193 1.40 -9.78 -10.54
CA ASP A 193 1.82 -10.83 -9.61
C ASP A 193 3.26 -11.25 -9.88
N VAL A 194 4.20 -10.54 -9.25
CA VAL A 194 5.64 -10.77 -9.37
C VAL A 194 6.01 -12.17 -8.88
N GLY A 195 5.33 -12.68 -7.85
CA GLY A 195 5.56 -14.03 -7.30
C GLY A 195 5.27 -15.14 -8.30
N GLN A 196 4.10 -15.10 -8.94
CA GLN A 196 3.71 -16.08 -9.96
C GLN A 196 4.59 -15.97 -11.21
N ALA A 197 4.90 -14.75 -11.63
CA ALA A 197 5.79 -14.51 -12.76
C ALA A 197 7.20 -15.10 -12.48
N LEU A 198 7.75 -14.83 -11.29
CA LEU A 198 9.07 -15.32 -10.89
C LEU A 198 9.11 -16.84 -10.80
N ALA A 199 8.11 -17.47 -10.16
CA ALA A 199 8.01 -18.93 -10.08
C ALA A 199 7.90 -19.58 -11.47
N SER A 200 7.28 -18.90 -12.43
CA SER A 200 7.26 -19.35 -13.83
C SER A 200 8.65 -19.29 -14.47
N GLU A 201 9.37 -18.19 -14.33
CA GLU A 201 10.71 -18.03 -14.92
C GLU A 201 11.77 -18.92 -14.26
N ILE A 202 11.65 -19.20 -12.95
CA ILE A 202 12.47 -20.19 -12.23
C ILE A 202 12.24 -21.59 -12.80
N ARG A 203 10.98 -22.02 -12.96
CA ARG A 203 10.67 -23.34 -13.54
C ARG A 203 11.17 -23.51 -14.98
N ARG A 204 11.28 -22.40 -15.72
CA ARG A 204 11.83 -22.38 -17.09
C ARG A 204 13.36 -22.31 -17.12
N GLY A 205 14.02 -22.13 -15.97
CA GLY A 205 15.48 -22.01 -15.86
C GLY A 205 16.02 -20.67 -16.36
N HIS A 206 15.19 -19.62 -16.45
CA HIS A 206 15.59 -18.30 -16.95
C HIS A 206 16.00 -17.32 -15.83
N MET A 207 15.51 -17.56 -14.62
CA MET A 207 15.81 -16.77 -13.42
C MET A 207 16.01 -17.67 -12.20
N ASN A 208 16.66 -17.15 -11.17
CA ASN A 208 16.76 -17.78 -9.86
C ASN A 208 16.51 -16.79 -8.71
N TRP A 209 16.20 -17.32 -7.53
CA TRP A 209 15.87 -16.50 -6.35
C TRP A 209 17.06 -15.66 -5.86
N GLU A 210 18.25 -16.25 -5.77
CA GLU A 210 19.40 -15.66 -5.07
C GLU A 210 20.08 -14.57 -5.89
N ASP A 211 20.43 -14.87 -7.15
CA ASP A 211 21.23 -13.95 -7.98
C ASP A 211 20.36 -13.00 -8.81
N ASP A 212 19.23 -13.50 -9.35
CA ASP A 212 18.43 -12.72 -10.30
C ASP A 212 17.38 -11.85 -9.61
N TYR A 213 16.62 -12.42 -8.67
CA TYR A 213 15.62 -11.67 -7.93
C TYR A 213 16.18 -11.01 -6.67
N GLY A 214 17.00 -11.71 -5.88
CA GLY A 214 17.77 -11.18 -4.74
C GLY A 214 17.14 -11.40 -3.36
N GLY A 215 15.82 -11.31 -3.24
CA GLY A 215 15.15 -11.43 -1.95
C GLY A 215 13.88 -10.59 -1.85
N ALA A 216 13.35 -10.45 -0.62
CA ALA A 216 12.19 -9.59 -0.36
C ALA A 216 12.45 -8.12 -0.74
N HIS A 217 13.71 -7.67 -0.69
CA HIS A 217 14.18 -6.44 -1.32
C HIS A 217 14.96 -6.83 -2.58
N PRO A 218 14.36 -6.72 -3.78
CA PRO A 218 14.99 -7.24 -4.99
C PRO A 218 16.33 -6.57 -5.35
N THR A 219 17.16 -7.28 -6.10
CA THR A 219 18.27 -6.67 -6.84
C THR A 219 17.74 -5.73 -7.92
N ASP A 220 18.61 -4.99 -8.58
CA ASP A 220 18.19 -4.12 -9.69
C ASP A 220 17.56 -4.93 -10.83
N ARG A 221 18.06 -6.15 -11.12
CA ARG A 221 17.45 -7.09 -12.08
C ARG A 221 16.07 -7.56 -11.60
N GLY A 222 15.89 -7.83 -10.31
CA GLY A 222 14.59 -8.18 -9.75
C GLY A 222 13.57 -7.03 -9.80
N TYR A 223 14.00 -5.80 -9.60
CA TYR A 223 13.15 -4.61 -9.78
C TYR A 223 12.81 -4.36 -11.25
N GLU A 224 13.76 -4.57 -12.16
CA GLU A 224 13.50 -4.47 -13.61
C GLU A 224 12.44 -5.50 -14.01
N PHE A 225 12.58 -6.75 -13.56
CA PHE A 225 11.60 -7.81 -13.78
C PHE A 225 10.19 -7.41 -13.29
N ALA A 226 10.07 -6.95 -12.05
CA ALA A 226 8.79 -6.51 -11.50
C ALA A 226 8.21 -5.30 -12.27
N SER A 227 9.04 -4.33 -12.61
CA SER A 227 8.64 -3.12 -13.35
C SER A 227 8.11 -3.47 -14.74
N ARG A 228 8.69 -4.48 -15.41
CA ARG A 228 8.20 -4.93 -16.72
C ARG A 228 6.78 -5.47 -16.69
N LEU A 229 6.33 -6.10 -15.59
CA LEU A 229 4.93 -6.53 -15.46
C LEU A 229 4.00 -5.33 -15.34
N ILE A 230 4.40 -4.30 -14.57
CA ILE A 230 3.65 -3.05 -14.41
C ILE A 230 3.55 -2.33 -15.76
N THR A 231 4.67 -2.15 -16.46
CA THR A 231 4.68 -1.45 -17.76
C THR A 231 3.96 -2.25 -18.83
N HIS A 232 4.00 -3.59 -18.79
CA HIS A 232 3.23 -4.44 -19.70
C HIS A 232 1.72 -4.19 -19.56
N ILE A 233 1.21 -4.04 -18.33
CA ILE A 233 -0.21 -3.69 -18.11
C ILE A 233 -0.52 -2.33 -18.75
N ILE A 234 0.33 -1.33 -18.57
CA ILE A 234 0.11 0.02 -19.11
C ILE A 234 0.17 -0.01 -20.65
N GLU A 235 1.19 -0.62 -21.22
CA GLU A 235 1.44 -0.69 -22.66
C GLU A 235 0.34 -1.44 -23.42
N ASN A 236 -0.20 -2.52 -22.83
CA ASN A 236 -1.23 -3.36 -23.46
C ASN A 236 -2.66 -2.99 -23.03
N THR A 237 -2.83 -1.86 -22.33
CA THR A 237 -4.15 -1.35 -21.98
C THR A 237 -4.89 -0.89 -23.23
N ILE A 238 -6.16 -1.28 -23.34
CA ILE A 238 -7.04 -0.83 -24.42
C ILE A 238 -7.43 0.62 -24.14
N SER A 239 -7.01 1.55 -25.00
CA SER A 239 -7.38 2.97 -24.87
C SER A 239 -8.89 3.18 -24.99
N VAL A 240 -9.39 4.21 -24.31
CA VAL A 240 -10.77 4.70 -24.38
C VAL A 240 -10.77 6.17 -24.78
N GLU A 241 -11.81 6.61 -25.48
CA GLU A 241 -11.87 7.97 -26.03
C GLU A 241 -11.90 9.07 -24.97
N MET A 242 -12.39 8.79 -23.75
CA MET A 242 -12.46 9.73 -22.63
C MET A 242 -12.39 8.96 -21.29
N PRO A 243 -11.76 9.52 -20.23
CA PRO A 243 -11.81 8.92 -18.90
C PRO A 243 -13.25 8.78 -18.37
N THR A 244 -13.62 7.56 -17.99
CA THR A 244 -14.95 7.20 -17.49
C THR A 244 -14.93 6.94 -15.98
N PRO A 245 -15.93 7.44 -15.21
CA PRO A 245 -16.00 7.15 -13.79
C PRO A 245 -16.12 5.65 -13.49
N VAL A 246 -15.28 5.14 -12.60
CA VAL A 246 -15.35 3.80 -12.04
C VAL A 246 -16.48 3.75 -11.01
N ALA A 247 -17.44 2.84 -11.22
CA ALA A 247 -18.49 2.57 -10.25
C ALA A 247 -17.97 1.63 -9.16
N LEU A 248 -18.03 2.06 -7.91
CA LEU A 248 -17.61 1.23 -6.77
C LEU A 248 -18.67 0.16 -6.46
N PRO A 249 -18.32 -1.15 -6.50
CA PRO A 249 -19.21 -2.20 -6.00
C PRO A 249 -19.39 -2.10 -4.48
N GLN A 250 -20.29 -2.91 -3.93
CA GLN A 250 -20.36 -3.11 -2.47
C GLN A 250 -19.03 -3.64 -1.95
N PRO A 251 -18.59 -3.26 -0.74
CA PRO A 251 -17.34 -3.78 -0.19
C PRO A 251 -17.44 -5.29 0.04
N ILE A 252 -16.32 -5.99 -0.12
CA ILE A 252 -16.15 -7.41 0.23
C ILE A 252 -16.37 -7.57 1.74
N ASP A 253 -15.79 -6.68 2.55
CA ASP A 253 -15.99 -6.65 4.00
C ASP A 253 -16.53 -5.27 4.41
N SER A 254 -17.68 -5.25 5.09
CA SER A 254 -18.31 -4.00 5.53
C SER A 254 -17.46 -3.20 6.53
N GLY A 255 -16.48 -3.84 7.17
CA GLY A 255 -15.48 -3.22 8.03
C GLY A 255 -14.21 -2.78 7.29
N SER A 256 -14.22 -2.75 5.95
CA SER A 256 -13.18 -2.14 5.12
C SER A 256 -12.73 -0.79 5.68
N PHE A 257 -11.42 -0.54 5.66
CA PHE A 257 -10.82 0.72 6.11
C PHE A 257 -10.99 1.85 5.09
N SER A 258 -12.13 1.87 4.39
CA SER A 258 -12.46 2.87 3.38
C SER A 258 -12.80 4.24 3.99
N ASN A 259 -13.12 4.29 5.28
CA ASN A 259 -13.40 5.53 6.01
C ASN A 259 -12.32 5.76 7.09
N ALA A 260 -11.09 5.35 6.81
CA ALA A 260 -9.96 5.55 7.69
C ALA A 260 -9.68 7.05 7.89
N VAL A 261 -9.57 7.46 9.14
CA VAL A 261 -9.25 8.83 9.53
C VAL A 261 -8.18 8.80 10.60
N VAL A 262 -7.12 9.58 10.43
CA VAL A 262 -6.07 9.77 11.44
C VAL A 262 -6.57 10.73 12.51
N ILE A 263 -6.28 10.39 13.77
CA ILE A 263 -6.56 11.21 14.95
C ILE A 263 -5.23 11.62 15.59
N ASP A 264 -5.12 12.92 15.88
CA ASP A 264 -3.99 13.49 16.61
C ASP A 264 -3.97 12.95 18.05
N PRO A 265 -2.86 12.32 18.50
CA PRO A 265 -2.71 11.86 19.88
C PRO A 265 -2.98 12.94 20.93
N GLN A 266 -2.69 14.22 20.64
CA GLN A 266 -2.93 15.36 21.54
C GLN A 266 -4.41 15.64 21.79
N SER A 267 -5.32 15.10 20.97
CA SER A 267 -6.76 15.24 21.18
C SER A 267 -7.32 14.29 22.25
N LEU A 268 -6.52 13.33 22.73
CA LEU A 268 -6.91 12.40 23.79
C LEU A 268 -6.69 13.01 25.18
N GLU A 269 -7.45 12.55 26.16
CA GLU A 269 -7.20 12.88 27.57
C GLU A 269 -6.17 11.90 28.13
N TRP A 270 -5.15 12.41 28.84
CA TRP A 270 -4.03 11.62 29.33
C TRP A 270 -3.91 11.70 30.85
N LEU A 271 -3.56 10.58 31.48
CA LEU A 271 -3.28 10.50 32.91
C LEU A 271 -2.03 9.64 33.16
N GLY A 272 -1.14 10.07 34.05
CA GLY A 272 0.14 9.40 34.33
C GLY A 272 1.30 9.96 33.49
N GLY A 273 2.36 9.17 33.30
CA GLY A 273 3.62 9.57 32.69
C GLY A 273 3.63 9.78 31.17
N TRP A 274 2.53 10.18 30.55
CA TRP A 274 2.49 10.48 29.12
C TRP A 274 3.20 11.80 28.78
N LYS A 275 4.00 11.77 27.73
CA LYS A 275 4.70 12.92 27.17
C LYS A 275 4.57 12.96 25.66
N TRP A 276 4.46 14.16 25.11
CA TRP A 276 4.38 14.43 23.68
C TRP A 276 5.63 15.19 23.25
N GLU A 277 6.54 14.48 22.60
CA GLU A 277 7.87 14.98 22.27
C GLU A 277 8.27 14.55 20.86
N PRO A 278 9.22 15.27 20.22
CA PRO A 278 9.82 14.83 18.98
C PRO A 278 10.44 13.43 19.10
N VAL A 279 10.28 12.62 18.05
CA VAL A 279 10.98 11.34 17.92
C VAL A 279 12.48 11.63 17.92
N SER A 280 13.16 11.15 18.95
CA SER A 280 14.53 11.53 19.26
C SER A 280 15.19 10.48 20.14
N ARG A 281 16.52 10.53 20.26
CA ARG A 281 17.25 9.62 21.13
C ARG A 281 16.92 9.81 22.62
N SER A 282 16.50 11.01 23.03
CA SER A 282 16.03 11.28 24.39
C SER A 282 14.68 10.62 24.66
N LEU A 283 13.76 10.64 23.70
CA LEU A 283 12.45 10.01 23.83
C LEU A 283 12.54 8.48 23.71
N LEU A 284 13.41 7.98 22.81
CA LEU A 284 13.61 6.58 22.47
C LEU A 284 15.07 6.16 22.71
N PRO A 285 15.44 5.90 23.99
CA PRO A 285 16.82 5.65 24.38
C PRO A 285 17.36 4.28 23.93
N LEU A 286 16.48 3.36 23.51
CA LEU A 286 16.82 2.00 23.12
C LEU A 286 16.45 1.71 21.65
N GLY A 287 17.21 0.81 21.01
CA GLY A 287 17.02 0.44 19.61
C GLY A 287 17.38 1.54 18.63
N GLY A 288 17.45 1.21 17.34
CA GLY A 288 17.58 2.19 16.27
C GLY A 288 16.28 2.95 16.03
N ILE A 289 16.39 4.12 15.41
CA ILE A 289 15.28 4.91 14.88
C ILE A 289 15.56 5.06 13.39
N ARG A 290 14.55 4.93 12.53
CA ARG A 290 14.75 5.21 11.10
C ARG A 290 14.54 6.70 10.85
N ASP A 291 15.42 7.31 10.07
CA ASP A 291 15.45 8.75 9.80
C ASP A 291 14.09 9.31 9.35
N GLN A 292 13.31 8.55 8.57
CA GLN A 292 11.97 8.97 8.15
C GLN A 292 10.98 9.23 9.29
N TYR A 293 11.25 8.75 10.51
CA TYR A 293 10.40 8.95 11.68
C TYR A 293 10.90 10.08 12.58
N GLU A 294 12.12 10.60 12.40
CA GLU A 294 12.63 11.73 13.18
C GLU A 294 11.81 13.03 13.03
N PRO A 295 11.18 13.33 11.87
CA PRO A 295 10.29 14.47 11.75
C PRO A 295 8.97 14.34 12.53
N TYR A 296 8.64 13.16 13.04
CA TYR A 296 7.38 12.94 13.77
C TYR A 296 7.50 13.37 15.23
N GLN A 297 6.35 13.69 15.81
CA GLN A 297 6.17 13.71 17.26
C GLN A 297 5.51 12.40 17.70
N ALA A 298 5.76 11.99 18.94
CA ALA A 298 5.21 10.77 19.49
C ALA A 298 4.68 10.98 20.91
N LEU A 299 3.52 10.37 21.16
CA LEU A 299 2.95 10.24 22.48
C LEU A 299 3.54 9.00 23.12
N ARG A 300 4.29 9.18 24.20
CA ARG A 300 4.99 8.09 24.86
C ARG A 300 4.76 8.06 26.35
N SER A 301 4.57 6.85 26.88
CA SER A 301 4.71 6.54 28.30
C SER A 301 5.43 5.20 28.44
N ASP A 302 6.33 5.10 29.42
CA ASP A 302 6.98 3.87 29.89
C ASP A 302 6.52 3.47 31.31
N GLU A 303 5.55 4.21 31.86
CA GLU A 303 4.99 3.98 33.18
C GLU A 303 3.72 3.11 33.07
N SER A 304 3.77 1.92 33.66
CA SER A 304 2.61 1.03 33.79
C SER A 304 1.47 1.73 34.54
N GLY A 305 0.24 1.54 34.07
CA GLY A 305 -0.93 2.20 34.65
C GLY A 305 -1.15 3.64 34.17
N SER A 306 -0.33 4.17 33.24
CA SER A 306 -0.68 5.41 32.53
C SER A 306 -1.89 5.18 31.62
N TYR A 307 -2.85 6.10 31.62
CA TYR A 307 -4.12 5.99 30.87
C TYR A 307 -4.23 7.01 29.76
N LEU A 308 -4.88 6.60 28.67
CA LEU A 308 -5.45 7.47 27.64
C LEU A 308 -6.96 7.23 27.59
N TYR A 309 -7.71 8.30 27.43
CA TYR A 309 -9.15 8.25 27.20
C TYR A 309 -9.50 8.95 25.90
N CYS A 310 -10.40 8.34 25.13
CA CYS A 310 -10.90 8.94 23.90
C CYS A 310 -12.36 8.59 23.66
N SER A 311 -13.03 9.42 22.88
CA SER A 311 -14.32 9.09 22.28
C SER A 311 -14.19 9.21 20.76
N PHE A 312 -14.79 8.28 20.04
CA PHE A 312 -14.78 8.32 18.58
C PHE A 312 -16.06 7.74 17.99
N GLU A 313 -16.36 8.10 16.75
CA GLU A 313 -17.42 7.48 15.96
C GLU A 313 -16.79 6.56 14.92
N GLY A 314 -17.25 5.31 14.83
CA GLY A 314 -16.76 4.37 13.83
C GLY A 314 -16.95 2.90 14.21
N THR A 315 -16.10 2.04 13.64
CA THR A 315 -16.14 0.59 13.82
C THR A 315 -14.79 -0.01 14.26
N MET A 316 -13.73 0.80 14.28
CA MET A 316 -12.37 0.37 14.62
C MET A 316 -11.57 1.54 15.18
N LEU A 317 -10.74 1.26 16.19
CA LEU A 317 -9.69 2.13 16.71
C LEU A 317 -8.34 1.40 16.58
N GLY A 318 -7.34 2.08 16.03
CA GLY A 318 -5.98 1.59 15.90
C GLY A 318 -4.95 2.67 16.25
N ALA A 319 -3.69 2.26 16.32
CA ALA A 319 -2.57 3.13 16.59
C ALA A 319 -1.38 2.78 15.68
N PHE A 320 -0.73 3.80 15.14
CA PHE A 320 0.56 3.66 14.50
C PHE A 320 1.67 3.92 15.53
N VAL A 321 2.48 2.89 15.80
CA VAL A 321 3.42 2.87 16.93
C VAL A 321 4.85 2.69 16.46
N LEU A 322 5.79 3.16 17.27
CA LEU A 322 7.20 2.82 17.18
C LEU A 322 7.53 1.81 18.29
N ALA A 323 7.58 0.52 17.94
CA ALA A 323 7.76 -0.57 18.88
C ALA A 323 9.25 -0.90 19.08
N GLY A 324 9.90 -0.25 20.05
CA GLY A 324 11.30 -0.47 20.43
C GLY A 324 11.57 -1.63 21.38
N PRO A 325 12.83 -1.79 21.85
CA PRO A 325 13.22 -2.87 22.74
C PRO A 325 12.46 -2.89 24.08
N ASP A 326 12.00 -1.72 24.52
CA ASP A 326 11.20 -1.52 25.72
C ASP A 326 9.70 -1.47 25.46
N ALA A 327 9.25 -1.69 24.22
CA ALA A 327 7.82 -1.67 23.91
C ALA A 327 7.08 -2.75 24.70
N GLY A 328 5.98 -2.38 25.35
CA GLY A 328 5.19 -3.26 26.19
C GLY A 328 3.95 -3.80 25.49
N SER A 329 2.87 -3.76 26.24
CA SER A 329 1.50 -3.98 25.76
C SER A 329 0.62 -2.86 26.32
N VAL A 330 -0.50 -2.63 25.66
CA VAL A 330 -1.60 -1.83 26.23
C VAL A 330 -2.79 -2.73 26.51
N GLU A 331 -3.63 -2.32 27.43
CA GLU A 331 -4.94 -2.93 27.65
C GLU A 331 -5.99 -1.92 27.26
N VAL A 332 -7.02 -2.36 26.53
CA VAL A 332 -8.04 -1.52 25.91
C VAL A 332 -9.41 -1.98 26.38
N SER A 333 -10.21 -1.06 26.91
CA SER A 333 -11.62 -1.27 27.25
C SER A 333 -12.47 -0.33 26.41
N VAL A 334 -13.45 -0.88 25.70
CA VAL A 334 -14.42 -0.14 24.89
C VAL A 334 -15.77 -0.21 25.58
N ASP A 335 -16.44 0.93 25.73
CA ASP A 335 -17.77 1.09 26.33
C ASP A 335 -17.91 0.42 27.71
N ARG A 336 -16.84 0.51 28.52
CA ARG A 336 -16.73 -0.09 29.87
C ARG A 336 -16.82 -1.63 29.87
N GLY A 337 -16.59 -2.25 28.72
CA GLY A 337 -16.47 -3.70 28.59
C GLY A 337 -15.14 -4.22 29.11
N ASP A 338 -14.91 -5.52 28.89
CA ASP A 338 -13.71 -6.21 29.34
C ASP A 338 -12.43 -5.61 28.75
N TRP A 339 -11.37 -5.58 29.57
CA TRP A 339 -10.04 -5.17 29.14
C TRP A 339 -9.41 -6.24 28.24
N LYS A 340 -9.08 -5.85 27.01
CA LYS A 340 -8.36 -6.69 26.06
C LYS A 340 -6.92 -6.22 25.93
N ARG A 341 -5.98 -7.15 26.04
CA ARG A 341 -4.55 -6.85 25.86
C ARG A 341 -4.18 -6.80 24.39
N VAL A 342 -3.44 -5.77 24.01
CA VAL A 342 -2.85 -5.59 22.69
C VAL A 342 -1.34 -5.43 22.83
N GLN A 343 -0.59 -6.37 22.24
CA GLN A 343 0.86 -6.37 22.29
C GLN A 343 1.42 -5.36 21.27
N LEU A 344 2.32 -4.46 21.74
CA LEU A 344 3.00 -3.51 20.87
C LEU A 344 4.34 -4.06 20.36
N PHE A 345 5.09 -4.74 21.24
CA PHE A 345 6.38 -5.36 20.93
C PHE A 345 6.28 -6.34 19.75
N HIS A 346 7.23 -6.24 18.83
CA HIS A 346 7.38 -7.16 17.71
C HIS A 346 8.54 -8.13 17.95
N ASP A 347 8.25 -9.42 18.13
CA ASP A 347 9.24 -10.43 18.54
C ASP A 347 10.46 -10.55 17.63
N ARG A 348 10.28 -10.33 16.32
CA ARG A 348 11.35 -10.38 15.33
C ARG A 348 12.21 -9.10 15.26
N PHE A 349 11.62 -7.93 15.46
CA PHE A 349 12.26 -6.68 15.06
C PHE A 349 12.48 -5.66 16.19
N SER A 350 11.65 -5.69 17.24
CA SER A 350 11.72 -4.70 18.33
C SER A 350 13.01 -4.78 19.14
N LYS A 351 13.72 -5.91 19.14
CA LYS A 351 14.99 -6.07 19.88
C LYS A 351 16.06 -5.06 19.47
N GLY A 352 16.11 -4.68 18.20
CA GLY A 352 17.14 -3.80 17.65
C GLY A 352 16.63 -2.46 17.13
N LEU A 353 15.31 -2.32 16.94
CA LEU A 353 14.71 -1.17 16.25
C LEU A 353 13.42 -0.74 16.95
N ASN A 354 13.16 0.57 16.98
CA ASN A 354 11.83 1.13 17.18
C ASN A 354 10.99 0.87 15.93
N TYR A 355 10.51 -0.37 15.81
CA TYR A 355 9.92 -0.89 14.59
C TYR A 355 8.53 -0.27 14.36
N PRO A 356 8.28 0.40 13.22
CA PRO A 356 7.01 1.04 12.95
C PRO A 356 5.92 -0.01 12.67
N ARG A 357 4.75 0.11 13.29
CA ARG A 357 3.65 -0.85 13.11
C ARG A 357 2.31 -0.16 13.25
N TYR A 358 1.32 -0.63 12.51
CA TYR A 358 -0.07 -0.32 12.81
C TYR A 358 -0.66 -1.45 13.64
N VAL A 359 -1.17 -1.13 14.83
CA VAL A 359 -1.85 -2.08 15.71
C VAL A 359 -3.33 -1.74 15.76
N ILE A 360 -4.18 -2.77 15.61
CA ILE A 360 -5.61 -2.65 15.83
C ILE A 360 -5.84 -2.77 17.34
N LEU A 361 -6.38 -1.72 17.95
CA LEU A 361 -6.65 -1.65 19.39
C LEU A 361 -8.02 -2.25 19.71
N ALA A 362 -9.01 -1.98 18.85
CA ALA A 362 -10.33 -2.58 18.87
C ALA A 362 -10.94 -2.52 17.46
N ASP A 363 -11.57 -3.59 17.02
CA ASP A 363 -12.29 -3.67 15.74
C ASP A 363 -13.60 -4.45 15.89
N ASP A 364 -14.32 -4.59 14.76
CA ASP A 364 -15.64 -5.22 14.69
C ASP A 364 -16.66 -4.59 15.66
N LEU A 365 -16.51 -3.29 15.93
CA LEU A 365 -17.46 -2.53 16.73
C LEU A 365 -18.69 -2.19 15.89
N ASN A 366 -19.85 -2.09 16.55
CA ASN A 366 -21.05 -1.59 15.91
C ASN A 366 -20.84 -0.14 15.47
N ARG A 367 -21.33 0.24 14.29
CA ARG A 367 -21.25 1.63 13.84
C ARG A 367 -21.93 2.56 14.84
N GLY A 368 -21.17 3.53 15.37
CA GLY A 368 -21.68 4.53 16.28
C GLY A 368 -20.58 5.17 17.12
N GLY A 369 -20.98 5.90 18.15
CA GLY A 369 -20.04 6.49 19.12
C GLY A 369 -19.60 5.48 20.17
N HIS A 370 -18.30 5.52 20.50
CA HIS A 370 -17.67 4.67 21.51
C HIS A 370 -16.84 5.50 22.49
N GLN A 371 -16.77 5.06 23.75
CA GLN A 371 -15.83 5.54 24.75
C GLN A 371 -14.73 4.50 24.97
N VAL A 372 -13.47 4.89 24.90
CA VAL A 372 -12.33 3.98 25.06
C VAL A 372 -11.43 4.45 26.18
N ALA A 373 -11.04 3.50 27.03
CA ALA A 373 -9.93 3.65 27.95
C ALA A 373 -8.78 2.72 27.50
N ILE A 374 -7.58 3.26 27.39
CA ILE A 374 -6.36 2.53 27.08
C ILE A 374 -5.41 2.70 28.25
N ARG A 375 -4.79 1.64 28.74
CA ARG A 375 -3.75 1.73 29.76
C ARG A 375 -2.48 0.99 29.39
N VAL A 376 -1.34 1.53 29.79
CA VAL A 376 -0.06 0.82 29.70
C VAL A 376 -0.11 -0.40 30.64
N SER A 377 0.10 -1.60 30.10
CA SER A 377 -0.01 -2.86 30.84
C SER A 377 1.10 -3.01 31.89
N GLU A 378 0.73 -3.46 33.09
CA GLU A 378 1.67 -3.86 34.16
C GLU A 378 2.53 -5.06 33.78
N THR A 379 2.10 -5.85 32.79
CA THR A 379 2.89 -6.95 32.26
C THR A 379 3.48 -6.59 30.90
N LYS A 380 4.64 -7.16 30.61
CA LYS A 380 5.34 -6.96 29.34
C LYS A 380 5.60 -8.30 28.63
N PRO A 381 5.78 -8.29 27.31
CA PRO A 381 6.28 -9.45 26.57
C PRO A 381 7.63 -9.93 27.12
N GLU A 382 7.87 -11.24 27.11
CA GLU A 382 9.05 -11.87 27.72
C GLU A 382 10.37 -11.25 27.21
N LYS A 383 10.45 -10.98 25.91
CA LYS A 383 11.63 -10.43 25.23
C LYS A 383 11.74 -8.90 25.33
N SER A 384 10.71 -8.22 25.81
CA SER A 384 10.74 -6.76 26.00
C SER A 384 11.52 -6.41 27.27
N VAL A 385 12.25 -5.30 27.26
CA VAL A 385 12.95 -4.78 28.44
C VAL A 385 12.14 -3.74 29.22
N GLY A 386 10.91 -3.41 28.79
CA GLY A 386 10.08 -2.39 29.42
C GLY A 386 8.59 -2.50 29.08
N HIS A 387 7.85 -1.44 29.39
CA HIS A 387 6.39 -1.37 29.25
C HIS A 387 5.94 -0.33 28.22
N ALA A 388 6.86 0.28 27.50
CA ALA A 388 6.60 1.50 26.76
C ALA A 388 5.53 1.36 25.68
N ALA A 389 4.69 2.38 25.58
CA ALA A 389 3.85 2.65 24.43
C ALA A 389 4.35 3.93 23.78
N THR A 390 4.74 3.88 22.51
CA THR A 390 5.14 5.05 21.71
C THR A 390 4.26 5.12 20.49
N ILE A 391 3.39 6.14 20.44
CA ILE A 391 2.30 6.26 19.46
C ILE A 391 2.53 7.51 18.63
N LEU A 392 2.63 7.37 17.32
CA LEU A 392 2.77 8.49 16.39
C LEU A 392 1.41 9.12 16.08
N PHE A 393 0.40 8.29 15.85
CA PHE A 393 -0.97 8.72 15.64
C PHE A 393 -1.96 7.58 15.92
N PHE A 394 -3.21 7.95 16.19
CA PHE A 394 -4.33 7.01 16.22
C PHE A 394 -5.06 7.02 14.88
N GLY A 395 -5.85 5.99 14.61
CA GLY A 395 -6.75 5.99 13.48
C GLY A 395 -8.07 5.33 13.81
N VAL A 396 -9.14 5.87 13.25
CA VAL A 396 -10.49 5.32 13.35
C VAL A 396 -11.08 5.03 11.98
N ASN A 397 -11.89 3.98 11.87
CA ASN A 397 -12.67 3.72 10.66
C ASN A 397 -14.12 4.18 10.88
N ARG A 398 -14.55 5.27 10.24
CA ARG A 398 -15.85 5.94 10.50
C ARG A 398 -17.09 5.25 9.91
#